data_AF-A0A3B9L078-F1
#
_entry.id   AF-A0A3B9L078-F1
#
_cell.length_a   1.000
_cell.length_b   1.000
_cell.length_c   1.000
_cell.angle_alpha   90.00
_cell.angle_beta   90.00
_cell.angle_gamma   90.00
#
_symmetry.space_group_name_H-M   'P 1'
#
loop_
_entity.id
_entity.type
_entity.pdbx_description
1 polymer ?
#
loop_
_entity_poly.entity_id
_entity_poly.type
_entity_poly.pdbx_seq_one_letter_code
_entity_poly.pdbx_strand_id
1 'polypeptide(L)' 'FAIFPIVFAFGADPAGGPGLFFVSMPIAFSQMGALGVWVGGAFFLLALFAAFTSSISLMEVGVAWLEEREGVTRPGA' A
#
# COMPACT_ATOMS: atom_id res chain seq x y z
N PHE A 1 -12.84 -5.48 0.47
CA PHE A 1 -14.29 -5.16 0.39
C PHE A 1 -14.66 -3.80 1.01
N ALA A 2 -13.72 -3.02 1.58
CA ALA A 2 -14.03 -1.72 2.19
C ALA A 2 -14.19 -0.55 1.20
N ILE A 3 -13.54 -0.62 0.03
CA ILE A 3 -13.41 0.51 -0.91
C ILE A 3 -14.65 0.68 -1.80
N PHE A 4 -15.24 -0.43 -2.27
CA PHE A 4 -16.33 -0.39 -3.26
C PHE A 4 -17.59 0.36 -2.80
N PRO A 5 -18.06 0.24 -1.53
CA PRO A 5 -19.18 1.05 -1.06
C PRO A 5 -18.93 2.56 -1.18
N ILE A 6 -17.69 3.01 -0.90
CA ILE A 6 -17.30 4.41 -1.01
C ILE A 6 -17.29 4.85 -2.48
N VAL A 7 -16.73 4.03 -3.36
CA VAL A 7 -16.67 4.31 -4.80
C VAL A 7 -18.07 4.54 -5.37
N PHE A 8 -19.03 3.66 -5.05
CA PHE A 8 -20.40 3.80 -5.50
C PHE A 8 -21.14 4.96 -4.83
N ALA A 9 -20.90 5.24 -3.54
CA ALA A 9 -21.53 6.33 -2.82
C ALA A 9 -21.09 7.72 -3.31
N PHE A 10 -19.83 7.86 -3.73
CA PHE A 10 -19.24 9.12 -4.18
C PHE A 10 -19.11 9.24 -5.71
N GLY A 11 -19.65 8.28 -6.47
CA GLY A 11 -19.63 8.29 -7.93
C GLY A 11 -18.23 8.20 -8.55
N ALA A 12 -17.26 7.63 -7.83
CA ALA A 12 -15.92 7.39 -8.36
C ALA A 12 -15.97 6.24 -9.39
N ASP A 13 -15.11 6.31 -10.41
CA ASP A 13 -15.06 5.28 -11.45
C ASP A 13 -14.56 3.94 -10.89
N PRO A 14 -15.39 2.89 -10.82
CA PRO A 14 -14.97 1.57 -10.32
C PRO A 14 -13.92 0.91 -11.22
N ALA A 15 -13.74 1.38 -12.46
CA ALA A 15 -12.69 0.95 -13.37
C ALA A 15 -11.36 1.71 -13.18
N GLY A 16 -11.25 2.58 -12.17
CA GLY A 16 -10.06 3.38 -11.86
C GLY A 16 -8.80 2.59 -11.44
N GLY A 17 -8.86 1.25 -11.45
CA GLY A 17 -7.70 0.38 -11.29
C GLY A 17 -7.01 0.49 -9.93
N PRO A 18 -5.69 0.20 -9.85
CA PRO A 18 -4.94 0.21 -8.60
C PRO A 18 -4.92 1.57 -7.86
N GLY A 19 -5.10 2.67 -8.59
CA GLY A 19 -5.13 4.02 -8.03
C GLY A 19 -6.40 4.33 -7.22
N LEU A 20 -7.46 3.54 -7.39
CA LEU A 20 -8.76 3.72 -6.73
C LEU A 20 -8.66 3.79 -5.21
N PHE A 21 -7.71 3.04 -4.62
CA PHE A 21 -7.45 3.07 -3.18
C PHE A 21 -7.05 4.47 -2.69
N PHE A 22 -6.18 5.15 -3.45
CA PHE A 22 -5.67 6.47 -3.11
C PHE A 22 -6.68 7.59 -3.37
N VAL A 23 -7.78 7.31 -4.07
CA VAL A 23 -8.92 8.23 -4.23
C VAL A 23 -9.96 7.98 -3.14
N SER A 24 -10.32 6.71 -2.93
CA SER A 24 -11.45 6.33 -2.08
C SER A 24 -11.14 6.45 -0.59
N MET A 25 -9.92 6.13 -0.16
CA MET A 25 -9.56 6.20 1.26
C MET A 25 -9.54 7.65 1.80
N PRO A 26 -8.96 8.64 1.07
CA PRO A 26 -9.09 10.04 1.49
C PRO A 26 -10.53 10.54 1.58
N ILE A 27 -11.40 10.12 0.64
CA ILE A 27 -12.84 10.45 0.68
C ILE A 27 -13.50 9.85 1.94
N ALA A 28 -13.14 8.63 2.31
CA ALA A 28 -13.65 8.01 3.54
C ALA A 28 -13.22 8.79 4.79
N PHE A 29 -11.95 9.19 4.85
CA PHE A 29 -11.43 9.94 5.99
C PHE A 29 -11.98 11.36 6.06
N SER A 30 -12.28 12.02 4.93
CA SER A 30 -12.88 13.36 4.95
C SER A 30 -14.28 13.39 5.60
N GLN A 31 -15.01 12.26 5.57
CA GLN A 31 -16.31 12.14 6.24
C GLN A 31 -16.20 12.09 7.78
N MET A 32 -15.01 11.89 8.33
CA MET A 32 -14.75 11.88 9.77
C MET A 32 -14.52 13.29 10.35
N GLY A 33 -14.64 14.34 9.53
CA GLY A 33 -14.40 15.74 9.93
C GLY A 33 -12.94 15.99 10.33
N ALA A 34 -12.73 16.77 11.39
CA ALA A 34 -11.39 17.18 11.84
C ALA A 34 -10.48 16.00 12.25
N LEU A 35 -11.05 14.87 12.70
CA LEU A 35 -10.30 13.67 13.05
C LEU A 35 -9.80 12.89 11.84
N GLY A 36 -10.40 13.12 10.66
CA GLY A 36 -10.06 12.41 9.43
C GLY A 36 -8.61 12.56 9.01
N VAL A 37 -8.02 13.75 9.20
CA VAL A 37 -6.62 14.02 8.87
C VAL A 37 -5.66 13.18 9.73
N TRP A 38 -5.95 13.08 11.03
CA TRP A 38 -5.13 12.29 11.96
C TRP A 38 -5.24 10.80 11.69
N VAL A 39 -6.47 10.30 11.50
CA VAL A 39 -6.71 8.89 11.21
C VAL A 39 -6.15 8.50 9.84
N GLY A 40 -6.35 9.33 8.81
CA GLY A 40 -5.79 9.11 7.48
C GLY A 40 -4.26 9.13 7.48
N GLY A 41 -3.65 10.08 8.19
CA GLY A 41 -2.20 10.15 8.34
C GLY A 41 -1.63 8.90 9.02
N ALA A 42 -2.21 8.46 10.13
CA ALA A 42 -1.81 7.24 10.82
C ALA A 42 -2.01 6.00 9.93
N PHE A 43 -3.12 5.91 9.22
CA PHE A 43 -3.42 4.79 8.33
C PHE A 43 -2.41 4.65 7.19
N PHE A 44 -2.10 5.73 6.47
CA PHE A 44 -1.13 5.68 5.38
C PHE A 44 0.30 5.46 5.88
N LEU A 45 0.64 5.95 7.07
CA LEU A 45 1.93 5.65 7.70
C LEU A 45 2.05 4.15 8.01
N LEU A 46 1.03 3.53 8.59
CA LEU A 46 1.03 2.09 8.83
C LEU A 46 1.03 1.29 7.52
N ALA A 47 0.29 1.74 6.52
CA ALA A 47 0.28 1.13 5.19
C ALA A 47 1.66 1.19 4.51
N LEU A 48 2.40 2.29 4.69
CA LEU A 48 3.78 2.42 4.21
C LEU A 48 4.68 1.35 4.84
N PHE A 49 4.62 1.17 6.16
CA PHE A 49 5.40 0.14 6.84
C PHE A 49 5.02 -1.27 6.38
N ALA A 50 3.72 -1.55 6.23
CA ALA A 50 3.24 -2.84 5.73
C ALA A 50 3.71 -3.13 4.30
N ALA A 51 3.69 -2.11 3.41
CA ALA A 51 4.19 -2.22 2.06
C ALA A 51 5.72 -2.40 2.04
N PHE A 52 6.45 -1.72 2.92
CA PHE A 52 7.90 -1.81 3.03
C PHE A 52 8.37 -3.19 3.51
N THR A 53 7.73 -3.78 4.52
CA THR A 53 8.09 -5.15 4.94
C THR A 53 7.76 -6.18 3.87
N SER A 54 6.65 -5.99 3.16
CA SER A 54 6.27 -6.84 2.02
C SER A 54 7.27 -6.73 0.86
N SER A 55 7.76 -5.53 0.56
CA SER A 55 8.73 -5.34 -0.53
C SER A 55 10.07 -6.00 -0.23
N ILE A 56 10.51 -6.02 1.04
CA ILE A 56 11.71 -6.74 1.46
C ILE A 56 11.56 -8.24 1.18
N SER A 57 10.43 -8.85 1.56
CA SER A 57 10.17 -10.27 1.31
C SER A 57 10.13 -10.61 -0.19
N LEU A 58 9.57 -9.72 -1.02
CA LEU A 58 9.58 -9.90 -2.47
C LEU A 58 10.99 -9.75 -3.07
N MET A 59 11.79 -8.81 -2.56
CA MET A 59 13.16 -8.59 -3.01
C MET A 59 14.08 -9.75 -2.66
N GLU A 60 13.85 -10.40 -1.51
CA GLU A 60 14.63 -11.55 -1.04
C GLU A 60 14.60 -12.71 -2.04
N VAL A 61 13.49 -12.93 -2.75
CA VAL A 61 13.39 -13.95 -3.81
C VAL A 61 14.40 -13.67 -4.94
N GLY A 62 14.53 -12.41 -5.35
CA GLY A 62 15.49 -12.01 -6.39
C GLY A 62 16.94 -12.12 -5.91
N VAL A 63 17.19 -11.76 -4.65
CA VAL A 63 18.53 -11.88 -4.05
C VAL A 63 18.96 -13.34 -3.92
N ALA A 64 18.07 -14.23 -3.46
CA ALA A 64 18.37 -15.66 -3.34
C ALA A 64 18.69 -16.27 -4.72
N TRP A 65 17.95 -15.88 -5.76
CA TRP A 65 18.22 -16.33 -7.12
C TRP A 65 19.60 -15.88 -7.63
N LEU A 66 20.01 -14.64 -7.34
CA LEU A 66 21.33 -14.13 -7.71
C LEU A 66 22.47 -14.81 -6.94
N GLU A 67 22.25 -15.11 -5.67
CA GLU A 67 23.23 -15.81 -4.83
C GLU A 67 23.45 -17.25 -5.31
N GLU A 68 22.36 -17.99 -5.59
CA GLU A 68 22.42 -19.37 -6.06
C GLU A 68 23.00 -19.50 -7.47
N ARG A 69 22.71 -18.55 -8.38
CA ARG A 69 23.04 -18.69 -9.81
C ARG A 69 24.28 -17.93 -10.25
N GLU A 70 24.51 -16.74 -9.70
CA GLU A 70 25.60 -15.83 -10.12
C GLU A 70 26.72 -15.75 -9.07
N GLY A 71 26.60 -16.46 -7.94
CA GLY A 71 27.61 -16.50 -6.88
C GLY A 71 27.82 -15.15 -6.18
N VAL A 72 26.85 -14.23 -6.29
CA VAL A 72 26.91 -12.90 -5.68
C VAL A 72 26.63 -13.04 -4.20
N THR A 73 27.65 -12.81 -3.36
CA THR A 73 27.50 -12.82 -1.91
C THR A 73 26.98 -11.48 -1.38
N ARG A 74 26.06 -11.55 -0.42
CA ARG A 74 25.53 -10.38 0.28
C ARG A 74 26.69 -9.68 1.03
N PRO A 75 26.97 -8.38 0.83
CA PRO A 75 28.00 -7.69 1.59
C PRO A 75 27.58 -7.63 3.07
N GLY A 76 28.20 -8.46 3.90
CA GLY A 76 27.89 -8.60 5.33
C GLY A 76 27.37 -9.97 5.77
N ALA A 77 27.22 -10.94 4.85
CA ALA A 77 27.07 -12.37 5.17
C ALA A 77 28.43 -13.07 5.26
#